data_AF-A0A7Y4YDL1-F1
#
_entry.id   AF-A0A7Y4YDL1-F1
#
_cell.length_a   1.000
_cell.length_b   1.000
_cell.length_c   1.000
_cell.angle_alpha   90.00
_cell.angle_beta   90.00
_cell.angle_gamma   90.00
#
_symmetry.space_group_name_H-M   'P 1'
#
loop_
_entity.id
_entity.type
_entity.pdbx_description
1 polymer ?
#
loop_
_entity_poly.entity_id
_entity_poly.type
_entity_poly.pdbx_seq_one_letter_code
_entity_poly.pdbx_strand_id
1 'polypeptide(L)'
;MTALVNLEQRRPIWIALSEFYLDTELQDADFRQIAFAIIDSPYTFEEVKTINKYEVFPVLQGNLLGVAGEWAGFDESWLVEKILFLIEKKSKISKLTTEITYQMFKWMCKDYWKKLEAIYNDIKINPDTFLITCRTAFINNLLPFQFDNTTLPLYKKLEQKALDYKAKEQLRPFYEHLQEGQYYINFWTAYFLLEKFELTGTEKLIGLNDNESIVEHCYKLIENHFQHFKDTEQIKNCSFWLEAKKRTYNMYLQ
;
A
#
# COMPACT_ATOMS: atom_id res chain seq x y z
N MET A 1 5.81 -12.36 -35.11
CA MET A 1 4.75 -11.47 -34.63
C MET A 1 4.74 -11.53 -33.12
N THR A 2 5.49 -10.63 -32.49
CA THR A 2 5.43 -10.40 -31.03
C THR A 2 4.01 -9.99 -30.73
N ALA A 3 3.30 -10.72 -29.87
CA ALA A 3 2.04 -10.22 -29.33
C ALA A 3 2.33 -8.83 -28.77
N LEU A 4 1.61 -7.81 -29.24
CA LEU A 4 1.76 -6.44 -28.78
C LEU A 4 1.61 -6.46 -27.26
N VAL A 5 2.69 -6.15 -26.55
CA VAL A 5 2.68 -6.03 -25.10
C VAL A 5 1.65 -4.96 -24.77
N ASN A 6 0.61 -5.32 -24.01
CA ASN A 6 -0.38 -4.34 -23.58
C ASN A 6 0.23 -3.48 -22.48
N LEU A 7 0.78 -2.32 -22.87
CA LEU A 7 1.52 -1.42 -21.98
C LEU A 7 0.67 -0.90 -20.83
N GLU A 8 -0.61 -0.63 -21.05
CA GLU A 8 -1.54 -0.18 -20.01
C GLU A 8 -1.64 -1.20 -18.87
N GLN A 9 -1.64 -2.49 -19.22
CA GLN A 9 -1.74 -3.58 -18.25
C GLN A 9 -0.38 -3.99 -17.67
N ARG A 10 0.69 -3.83 -18.44
CA ARG A 10 2.04 -4.29 -18.06
C ARG A 10 2.81 -3.31 -17.21
N ARG A 11 2.67 -2.02 -17.49
CA ARG A 11 3.38 -0.96 -16.76
C ARG A 11 3.14 -1.03 -15.24
N PRO A 12 1.89 -1.13 -14.74
CA PRO A 12 1.65 -1.19 -13.30
C PRO A 12 2.32 -2.40 -12.63
N ILE A 13 2.34 -3.55 -13.32
CA ILE A 13 3.00 -4.77 -12.81
C ILE A 13 4.52 -4.63 -12.82
N TRP A 14 5.11 -4.03 -13.85
CA TRP A 14 6.55 -3.81 -13.89
C TRP A 14 7.02 -2.88 -12.77
N ILE A 15 6.31 -1.77 -12.56
CA ILE A 15 6.58 -0.82 -11.48
C ILE A 15 6.46 -1.53 -10.12
N ALA A 16 5.34 -2.21 -9.87
CA ALA A 16 5.13 -2.92 -8.60
C ALA A 16 6.20 -4.00 -8.33
N LEU A 17 6.61 -4.76 -9.34
CA LEU A 17 7.66 -5.77 -9.19
C LEU A 17 9.07 -5.17 -9.09
N SER A 18 9.27 -3.93 -9.50
CA SER A 18 10.59 -3.27 -9.43
C SER A 18 11.04 -3.07 -7.99
N GLU A 19 10.10 -2.91 -7.07
CA GLU A 19 10.32 -2.80 -5.62
C GLU A 19 11.10 -3.99 -5.05
N PHE A 20 10.95 -5.18 -5.63
CA PHE A 20 11.70 -6.38 -5.20
C PHE A 20 13.21 -6.26 -5.42
N TYR A 21 13.65 -5.27 -6.19
CA TYR A 21 15.04 -5.09 -6.60
C TYR A 21 15.68 -3.82 -6.04
N LEU A 22 14.98 -3.09 -5.16
CA LEU A 22 15.58 -1.97 -4.43
C LEU A 22 16.50 -2.48 -3.32
N ASP A 23 17.52 -1.68 -2.99
CA ASP A 23 18.43 -1.90 -1.88
C ASP A 23 17.80 -1.42 -0.54
N THR A 24 16.54 -1.83 -0.32
CA THR A 24 15.71 -1.52 0.85
C THR A 24 14.85 -2.72 1.23
N GLU A 25 14.54 -2.83 2.52
CA GLU A 25 13.65 -3.89 3.02
C GLU A 25 12.18 -3.48 2.89
N LEU A 26 11.41 -4.26 2.13
CA LEU A 26 9.99 -4.04 1.94
C LEU A 26 9.18 -4.35 3.21
N GLN A 27 8.26 -3.46 3.53
CA GLN A 27 7.31 -3.57 4.64
C GLN A 27 6.00 -4.22 4.18
N ASP A 28 5.15 -4.60 5.13
CA ASP A 28 3.87 -5.25 4.83
C ASP A 28 2.96 -4.40 3.94
N ALA A 29 3.03 -3.08 4.06
CA ALA A 29 2.29 -2.14 3.22
C ALA A 29 2.74 -2.23 1.75
N ASP A 30 4.04 -2.35 1.49
CA ASP A 30 4.59 -2.46 0.14
C ASP A 30 4.10 -3.76 -0.53
N PHE A 31 4.18 -4.88 0.18
CA PHE A 31 3.63 -6.14 -0.32
C PHE A 31 2.13 -6.08 -0.61
N ARG A 32 1.35 -5.36 0.20
CA ARG A 32 -0.08 -5.14 -0.07
C ARG A 32 -0.29 -4.31 -1.34
N GLN A 33 0.49 -3.25 -1.57
CA GLN A 33 0.39 -2.47 -2.82
C GLN A 33 0.72 -3.33 -4.03
N ILE A 34 1.77 -4.15 -3.95
CA ILE A 34 2.14 -5.08 -5.02
C ILE A 34 1.02 -6.11 -5.24
N ALA A 35 0.44 -6.68 -4.18
CA ALA A 35 -0.68 -7.61 -4.30
C ALA A 35 -1.91 -6.97 -4.95
N PHE A 36 -2.22 -5.71 -4.61
CA PHE A 36 -3.31 -4.97 -5.25
C PHE A 36 -3.06 -4.73 -6.74
N ALA A 37 -1.83 -4.33 -7.12
CA ALA A 37 -1.47 -4.18 -8.54
C ALA A 37 -1.69 -5.49 -9.32
N ILE A 38 -1.37 -6.64 -8.71
CA ILE A 38 -1.63 -7.96 -9.31
C ILE A 38 -3.14 -8.23 -9.43
N ILE A 39 -3.92 -7.98 -8.38
CA ILE A 39 -5.37 -8.23 -8.35
C ILE A 39 -6.12 -7.37 -9.37
N ASP A 40 -5.71 -6.12 -9.55
CA ASP A 40 -6.31 -5.20 -10.52
C ASP A 40 -5.93 -5.52 -11.97
N SER A 41 -4.86 -6.28 -12.16
CA SER A 41 -4.38 -6.68 -13.47
C SER A 41 -5.16 -7.89 -14.01
N PRO A 42 -5.16 -8.11 -15.34
CA PRO A 42 -5.72 -9.32 -15.93
C PRO A 42 -4.82 -10.55 -15.74
N TYR A 43 -3.68 -10.44 -15.04
CA TYR A 43 -2.71 -11.51 -14.90
C TYR A 43 -2.94 -12.33 -13.63
N THR A 44 -2.85 -13.64 -13.78
CA THR A 44 -2.75 -14.56 -12.65
C THR A 44 -1.42 -14.38 -11.91
N PHE A 45 -1.36 -14.83 -10.65
CA PHE A 45 -0.14 -14.76 -9.85
C PHE A 45 1.05 -15.49 -10.53
N GLU A 46 0.80 -16.64 -11.17
CA GLU A 46 1.82 -17.39 -11.92
C GLU A 46 2.25 -16.70 -13.22
N GLU A 47 1.32 -16.03 -13.90
CA GLU A 47 1.68 -15.15 -15.02
C GLU A 47 2.59 -14.03 -14.51
N VAL A 48 2.26 -13.37 -13.40
CA VAL A 48 3.11 -12.30 -12.82
C VAL A 48 4.51 -12.81 -12.44
N LYS A 49 4.65 -14.02 -11.89
CA LYS A 49 5.97 -14.64 -11.68
C LYS A 49 6.73 -14.79 -13.01
N THR A 50 6.04 -15.15 -14.08
CA THR A 50 6.59 -15.22 -15.45
C THR A 50 6.99 -13.84 -15.98
N ILE A 51 6.16 -12.81 -15.74
CA ILE A 51 6.47 -11.40 -16.07
C ILE A 51 7.76 -10.99 -15.37
N ASN A 52 7.83 -11.19 -14.05
CA ASN A 52 9.01 -10.87 -13.27
C ASN A 52 10.26 -11.53 -13.85
N LYS A 53 10.22 -12.85 -14.05
CA LYS A 53 11.36 -13.63 -14.52
C LYS A 53 11.91 -13.17 -15.87
N TYR A 54 11.03 -12.88 -16.83
CA TYR A 54 11.46 -12.63 -18.21
C TYR A 54 11.50 -11.16 -18.59
N GLU A 55 10.89 -10.25 -17.84
CA GLU A 55 10.76 -8.84 -18.19
C GLU A 55 11.46 -7.94 -17.18
N VAL A 56 11.20 -8.11 -15.88
CA VAL A 56 11.72 -7.22 -14.82
C VAL A 56 13.11 -7.66 -14.33
N PHE A 57 13.23 -8.93 -13.92
CA PHE A 57 14.45 -9.53 -13.39
C PHE A 57 15.69 -9.27 -14.26
N PRO A 58 15.66 -9.45 -15.60
CA PRO A 58 16.85 -9.26 -16.42
C PRO A 58 17.35 -7.79 -16.45
N VAL A 59 16.45 -6.83 -16.22
CA VAL A 59 16.80 -5.40 -16.13
C VAL A 59 17.38 -5.07 -14.76
N LEU A 60 16.78 -5.58 -13.68
CA LEU A 60 17.02 -5.07 -12.32
C LEU A 60 17.90 -5.95 -11.43
N GLN A 61 18.17 -7.22 -11.79
CA GLN A 61 18.99 -8.13 -10.95
C GLN A 61 20.36 -7.54 -10.59
N GLY A 62 20.93 -6.69 -11.46
CA GLY A 62 22.23 -6.07 -11.22
C GLY A 62 22.22 -5.09 -10.04
N ASN A 63 21.07 -4.51 -9.70
CA ASN A 63 20.95 -3.55 -8.59
C ASN A 63 21.28 -4.21 -7.24
N LEU A 64 20.71 -5.39 -7.02
CA LEU A 64 20.90 -6.18 -5.80
C LEU A 64 22.26 -6.93 -5.74
N LEU A 65 22.99 -7.00 -6.86
CA LEU A 65 24.34 -7.57 -6.91
C LEU A 65 25.43 -6.50 -6.75
N GLY A 66 25.05 -5.22 -6.74
CA GLY A 66 25.94 -4.10 -6.49
C GLY A 66 26.31 -3.96 -5.02
N VAL A 67 27.35 -3.17 -4.73
CA VAL A 67 27.76 -2.83 -3.35
C VAL A 67 26.80 -1.83 -2.71
N ALA A 68 26.21 -0.97 -3.52
CA ALA A 68 25.13 -0.06 -3.13
C ALA A 68 24.20 0.08 -4.34
N GLY A 69 22.98 -0.42 -4.20
CA GLY A 69 21.96 -0.35 -5.24
C GLY A 69 21.14 0.94 -5.14
N GLU A 70 20.29 1.17 -6.14
CA GLU A 70 19.18 2.12 -6.04
C GLU A 70 18.25 1.70 -4.89
N TRP A 71 17.87 2.68 -4.08
CA TRP A 71 17.11 2.51 -2.84
C TRP A 71 15.90 3.47 -2.76
N ALA A 72 15.86 4.52 -3.59
CA ALA A 72 14.83 5.55 -3.59
C ALA A 72 13.71 5.30 -4.61
N GLY A 73 13.74 4.16 -5.32
CA GLY A 73 12.82 3.83 -6.40
C GLY A 73 13.48 4.02 -7.78
N PHE A 74 13.04 3.22 -8.76
CA PHE A 74 13.49 3.38 -10.14
C PHE A 74 12.63 4.40 -10.88
N ASP A 75 13.26 5.21 -11.75
CA ASP A 75 12.49 6.07 -12.67
C ASP A 75 11.59 5.21 -13.57
N GLU A 76 10.28 5.46 -13.54
CA GLU A 76 9.29 4.64 -14.24
C GLU A 76 9.50 4.64 -15.75
N SER A 77 9.86 5.80 -16.33
CA SER A 77 10.04 5.94 -17.78
C SER A 77 11.25 5.15 -18.25
N TRP A 78 12.36 5.26 -17.51
CA TRP A 78 13.57 4.48 -17.72
C TRP A 78 13.30 2.97 -17.61
N LEU A 79 12.58 2.55 -16.57
CA LEU A 79 12.26 1.13 -16.35
C LEU A 79 11.48 0.56 -17.53
N VAL A 80 10.40 1.24 -17.93
CA VAL A 80 9.55 0.85 -19.06
C VAL A 80 10.37 0.78 -20.35
N GLU A 81 11.20 1.79 -20.64
CA GLU A 81 12.04 1.82 -21.84
C GLU A 81 13.03 0.63 -21.87
N LYS A 82 13.69 0.34 -20.75
CA LYS A 82 14.64 -0.79 -20.66
C LYS A 82 13.96 -2.13 -20.85
N ILE A 83 12.79 -2.34 -20.25
CA ILE A 83 12.04 -3.59 -20.41
C ILE A 83 11.60 -3.76 -21.87
N LEU A 84 11.05 -2.70 -22.49
CA LEU A 84 10.63 -2.73 -23.90
C LEU A 84 11.79 -3.06 -24.83
N PHE A 85 12.92 -2.39 -24.65
CA PHE A 85 14.14 -2.66 -25.42
C PHE A 85 14.59 -4.12 -25.30
N LEU A 86 14.53 -4.70 -24.09
CA LEU A 86 14.84 -6.12 -23.90
C LEU A 86 13.84 -7.02 -24.61
N ILE A 87 12.54 -6.73 -24.54
CA ILE A 87 11.47 -7.51 -25.20
C ILE A 87 11.66 -7.51 -26.72
N GLU A 88 11.95 -6.36 -27.32
CA GLU A 88 12.16 -6.22 -28.76
C GLU A 88 13.39 -7.00 -29.25
N LYS A 89 14.46 -7.04 -28.45
CA LYS A 89 15.71 -7.73 -28.80
C LYS A 89 15.69 -9.24 -28.58
N LYS A 90 14.61 -9.84 -28.07
CA LYS A 90 14.62 -11.26 -27.67
C LYS A 90 14.81 -12.22 -28.84
N SER A 91 16.02 -12.79 -28.94
CA SER A 91 16.32 -14.02 -29.68
C SER A 91 16.13 -15.26 -28.77
N LYS A 92 16.03 -16.48 -29.33
CA LYS A 92 15.91 -17.72 -28.51
C LYS A 92 17.06 -17.89 -27.49
N ILE A 93 18.25 -17.37 -27.81
CA ILE A 93 19.44 -17.42 -26.94
C ILE A 93 19.22 -16.57 -25.68
N SER A 94 18.56 -15.41 -25.79
CA SER A 94 18.26 -14.52 -24.65
C SER A 94 17.33 -15.15 -23.60
N LYS A 95 16.44 -16.07 -24.00
CA LYS A 95 15.57 -16.80 -23.07
C LYS A 95 16.37 -17.82 -22.25
N LEU A 96 17.29 -18.53 -22.89
CA LEU A 96 18.14 -19.51 -22.20
C LEU A 96 19.07 -18.83 -21.20
N THR A 97 19.69 -17.70 -21.57
CA THR A 97 20.53 -16.94 -20.63
C THR A 97 19.71 -16.42 -19.45
N THR A 98 18.50 -15.92 -19.69
CA THR A 98 17.57 -15.48 -18.64
C THR A 98 17.20 -16.63 -17.70
N GLU A 99 16.96 -17.83 -18.24
CA GLU A 99 16.68 -19.01 -17.42
C GLU A 99 17.85 -19.31 -16.47
N ILE A 100 19.07 -19.36 -17.02
CA ILE A 100 20.28 -19.68 -16.27
C ILE A 100 20.51 -18.64 -15.16
N THR A 101 20.48 -17.34 -15.50
CA THR A 101 20.69 -16.28 -14.50
C THR A 101 19.57 -16.26 -13.46
N TYR A 102 18.32 -16.46 -13.87
CA TYR A 102 17.21 -16.54 -12.94
C TYR A 102 17.37 -17.71 -11.97
N GLN A 103 17.76 -18.91 -12.41
CA GLN A 103 17.98 -20.02 -11.49
C GLN A 103 19.11 -19.74 -10.48
N MET A 104 20.16 -19.03 -10.90
CA MET A 104 21.27 -18.65 -10.02
C MET A 104 20.88 -17.60 -8.97
N PHE A 105 19.98 -16.67 -9.32
CA PHE A 105 19.72 -15.47 -8.51
C PHE A 105 18.28 -15.33 -7.98
N LYS A 106 17.36 -16.24 -8.33
CA LYS A 106 15.95 -16.22 -7.83
C LYS A 106 15.84 -16.30 -6.30
N TRP A 107 16.89 -16.75 -5.62
CA TRP A 107 16.92 -16.81 -4.15
C TRP A 107 16.80 -15.42 -3.53
N MET A 108 17.25 -14.37 -4.23
CA MET A 108 17.28 -12.99 -3.76
C MET A 108 15.87 -12.45 -3.43
N CYS A 109 14.87 -12.77 -4.24
CA CYS A 109 13.49 -12.37 -4.00
C CYS A 109 12.62 -13.51 -3.41
N LYS A 110 13.21 -14.63 -2.98
CA LYS A 110 12.44 -15.84 -2.62
C LYS A 110 11.47 -15.60 -1.47
N ASP A 111 11.93 -14.92 -0.42
CA ASP A 111 11.09 -14.68 0.76
C ASP A 111 10.08 -13.56 0.50
N TYR A 112 10.41 -12.59 -0.36
CA TYR A 112 9.47 -11.60 -0.88
C TYR A 112 8.32 -12.26 -1.64
N TRP A 113 8.60 -13.24 -2.50
CA TRP A 113 7.55 -14.00 -3.20
C TRP A 113 6.63 -14.78 -2.25
N LYS A 114 7.18 -15.43 -1.22
CA LYS A 114 6.37 -16.13 -0.22
C LYS A 114 5.44 -15.18 0.54
N LYS A 115 5.99 -14.04 0.99
CA LYS A 115 5.23 -13.02 1.73
C LYS A 115 4.14 -12.40 0.86
N LEU A 116 4.47 -12.06 -0.38
CA LEU A 116 3.51 -11.56 -1.37
C LEU A 116 2.40 -12.58 -1.66
N GLU A 117 2.73 -13.86 -1.82
CA GLU A 117 1.74 -14.91 -2.08
C GLU A 117 0.79 -15.11 -0.90
N ALA A 118 1.30 -15.07 0.33
CA ALA A 118 0.48 -15.13 1.53
C ALA A 118 -0.52 -13.96 1.59
N ILE A 119 -0.04 -12.72 1.37
CA ILE A 119 -0.88 -11.51 1.37
C ILE A 119 -1.89 -11.54 0.22
N TYR A 120 -1.46 -11.90 -1.00
CA TYR A 120 -2.34 -12.02 -2.16
C TYR A 120 -3.50 -13.00 -1.92
N ASN A 121 -3.18 -14.16 -1.33
CA ASN A 121 -4.19 -15.17 -1.00
C ASN A 121 -5.12 -14.72 0.12
N ASP A 122 -4.59 -14.08 1.17
CA ASP A 122 -5.41 -13.52 2.25
C ASP A 122 -6.42 -12.50 1.72
N ILE A 123 -5.99 -11.57 0.85
CA ILE A 123 -6.88 -10.58 0.24
C ILE A 123 -8.00 -11.27 -0.56
N LYS A 124 -7.69 -12.34 -1.29
CA LYS A 124 -8.67 -13.08 -2.09
C LYS A 124 -9.65 -13.88 -1.25
N ILE A 125 -9.20 -14.48 -0.16
CA ILE A 125 -10.02 -15.32 0.73
C ILE A 125 -10.86 -14.46 1.67
N ASN A 126 -10.31 -13.33 2.13
CA ASN A 126 -10.91 -12.41 3.10
C ASN A 126 -11.16 -11.02 2.47
N PRO A 127 -12.02 -10.89 1.45
CA PRO A 127 -12.28 -9.60 0.78
C PRO A 127 -13.08 -8.62 1.66
N ASP A 128 -13.56 -9.08 2.83
CA ASP A 128 -14.42 -8.31 3.73
C ASP A 128 -13.67 -7.76 4.96
N THR A 129 -12.37 -7.53 4.86
CA THR A 129 -11.57 -6.89 5.91
C THR A 129 -11.72 -5.37 5.88
N PHE A 130 -11.33 -4.72 6.98
CA PHE A 130 -11.26 -3.26 7.06
C PHE A 130 -10.36 -2.67 5.97
N LEU A 131 -9.16 -3.23 5.78
CA LEU A 131 -8.18 -2.81 4.78
C LEU A 131 -8.77 -2.83 3.35
N ILE A 132 -9.42 -3.94 2.97
CA ILE A 132 -10.04 -4.05 1.65
C ILE A 132 -11.19 -3.08 1.50
N THR A 133 -12.00 -2.89 2.56
CA THR A 133 -13.08 -1.91 2.53
C THR A 133 -12.54 -0.48 2.38
N CYS A 134 -11.44 -0.12 3.03
CA CYS A 134 -10.77 1.17 2.87
C CYS A 134 -10.30 1.38 1.42
N ARG A 135 -9.75 0.33 0.81
CA ARG A 135 -9.34 0.37 -0.59
C ARG A 135 -10.53 0.52 -1.53
N THR A 136 -11.61 -0.22 -1.31
CA THR A 136 -12.84 -0.08 -2.10
C THR A 136 -13.38 1.34 -1.98
N ALA A 137 -13.37 1.93 -0.78
CA ALA A 137 -13.77 3.32 -0.58
C ALA A 137 -12.89 4.28 -1.39
N PHE A 138 -11.57 4.14 -1.31
CA PHE A 138 -10.64 4.96 -2.09
C PHE A 138 -10.90 4.89 -3.61
N ILE A 139 -11.09 3.70 -4.18
CA ILE A 139 -11.40 3.54 -5.62
C ILE A 139 -12.72 4.20 -6.01
N ASN A 140 -13.71 4.18 -5.12
CA ASN A 140 -15.00 4.83 -5.34
C ASN A 140 -15.00 6.31 -4.95
N ASN A 141 -13.82 6.91 -4.74
CA ASN A 141 -13.64 8.30 -4.31
C ASN A 141 -14.40 8.65 -3.02
N LEU A 142 -14.58 7.64 -2.15
CA LEU A 142 -15.14 7.79 -0.80
C LEU A 142 -13.98 7.97 0.18
N LEU A 143 -13.74 9.21 0.56
CA LEU A 143 -12.62 9.63 1.37
C LEU A 143 -13.09 10.03 2.78
N PRO A 144 -12.19 9.99 3.79
CA PRO A 144 -12.55 10.48 5.13
C PRO A 144 -12.91 11.97 5.08
N PHE A 145 -13.68 12.43 6.06
CA PHE A 145 -14.17 13.82 6.19
C PHE A 145 -15.18 14.28 5.12
N GLN A 146 -15.67 13.38 4.25
CA GLN A 146 -16.83 13.64 3.38
C GLN A 146 -18.14 13.31 4.10
N PHE A 147 -18.57 14.18 5.02
CA PHE A 147 -19.67 13.88 5.95
C PHE A 147 -21.04 13.68 5.29
N ASP A 148 -21.27 14.27 4.11
CA ASP A 148 -22.50 14.06 3.33
C ASP A 148 -22.65 12.60 2.85
N ASN A 149 -21.55 11.86 2.78
CA ASN A 149 -21.51 10.48 2.31
C ASN A 149 -21.72 9.45 3.43
N THR A 150 -21.95 9.88 4.68
CA THR A 150 -22.11 8.99 5.86
C THR A 150 -23.28 8.00 5.74
N THR A 151 -24.28 8.33 4.92
CA THR A 151 -25.44 7.47 4.69
C THR A 151 -25.19 6.35 3.68
N LEU A 152 -24.10 6.44 2.89
CA LEU A 152 -23.77 5.47 1.85
C LEU A 152 -23.49 4.08 2.44
N PRO A 153 -23.95 2.99 1.78
CA PRO A 153 -23.70 1.63 2.26
C PRO A 153 -22.22 1.31 2.50
N LEU A 154 -21.33 1.80 1.64
CA LEU A 154 -19.89 1.58 1.77
C LEU A 154 -19.28 2.32 2.97
N TYR A 155 -19.77 3.54 3.27
CA TYR A 155 -19.35 4.27 4.47
C TYR A 155 -19.80 3.54 5.73
N LYS A 156 -21.08 3.14 5.78
CA LYS A 156 -21.61 2.36 6.92
C LYS A 156 -20.87 1.05 7.11
N LYS A 157 -20.47 0.40 6.01
CA LYS A 157 -19.65 -0.81 6.06
C LYS A 157 -18.27 -0.52 6.68
N LEU A 158 -17.58 0.54 6.28
CA LEU A 158 -16.32 0.95 6.88
C LEU A 158 -16.44 1.21 8.38
N GLU A 159 -17.45 2.00 8.75
CA GLU A 159 -17.74 2.32 10.15
C GLU A 159 -18.03 1.04 10.95
N GLN A 160 -18.86 0.15 10.42
CA GLN A 160 -19.17 -1.12 11.07
C GLN A 160 -17.91 -1.97 11.29
N LYS A 161 -17.00 -2.03 10.31
CA LYS A 161 -15.73 -2.76 10.47
C LYS A 161 -14.90 -2.19 11.62
N ALA A 162 -14.80 -0.88 11.74
CA ALA A 162 -14.11 -0.25 12.88
C ALA A 162 -14.82 -0.55 14.22
N LEU A 163 -16.15 -0.49 14.25
CA LEU A 163 -16.95 -0.82 15.42
C LEU A 163 -16.83 -2.29 15.83
N ASP A 164 -16.65 -3.21 14.87
CA ASP A 164 -16.43 -4.63 15.17
C ASP A 164 -15.11 -4.86 15.93
N TYR A 165 -14.05 -4.11 15.60
CA TYR A 165 -12.79 -4.12 16.37
C TYR A 165 -13.03 -3.58 17.78
N LYS A 166 -13.74 -2.44 17.90
CA LYS A 166 -14.08 -1.86 19.21
C LYS A 166 -14.87 -2.83 20.08
N ALA A 167 -15.91 -3.46 19.53
CA ALA A 167 -16.77 -4.40 20.25
C ALA A 167 -16.03 -5.66 20.73
N LYS A 168 -14.93 -6.02 20.07
CA LYS A 168 -14.04 -7.13 20.46
C LYS A 168 -12.86 -6.70 21.34
N GLU A 169 -12.82 -5.43 21.77
CA GLU A 169 -11.71 -4.84 22.54
C GLU A 169 -10.36 -4.91 21.80
N GLN A 170 -10.40 -4.92 20.47
CA GLN A 170 -9.23 -5.05 19.61
C GLN A 170 -8.65 -3.68 19.21
N LEU A 171 -8.37 -2.82 20.20
CA LEU A 171 -7.78 -1.50 19.96
C LEU A 171 -6.41 -1.62 19.28
N ARG A 172 -5.54 -2.50 19.78
CA ARG A 172 -4.20 -2.72 19.22
C ARG A 172 -4.22 -3.23 17.79
N PRO A 173 -4.90 -4.35 17.47
CA PRO A 173 -5.03 -4.79 16.09
C PRO A 173 -5.59 -3.72 15.14
N PHE A 174 -6.44 -2.82 15.64
CA PHE A 174 -6.98 -1.74 14.81
C PHE A 174 -5.97 -0.62 14.55
N TYR A 175 -5.26 -0.12 15.57
CA TYR A 175 -4.24 0.92 15.35
C TYR A 175 -3.03 0.40 14.58
N GLU A 176 -2.76 -0.92 14.58
CA GLU A 176 -1.70 -1.54 13.77
C GLU A 176 -1.92 -1.39 12.26
N HIS A 177 -3.09 -0.92 11.83
CA HIS A 177 -3.34 -0.44 10.47
C HIS A 177 -2.67 0.91 10.14
N LEU A 178 -2.17 1.65 11.14
CA LEU A 178 -1.34 2.84 10.92
C LEU A 178 0.07 2.39 10.48
N GLN A 179 0.29 2.30 9.18
CA GLN A 179 1.58 1.88 8.62
C GLN A 179 2.08 2.86 7.57
N GLU A 180 3.39 3.00 7.44
CA GLU A 180 3.98 3.84 6.40
C GLU A 180 3.56 3.35 4.99
N GLY A 181 3.47 4.27 4.02
CA GLY A 181 3.15 3.93 2.63
C GLY A 181 1.67 3.64 2.30
N GLN A 182 0.74 3.67 3.27
CA GLN A 182 -0.70 3.40 3.02
C GLN A 182 -1.66 4.52 3.46
N TYR A 183 -1.41 5.72 2.94
CA TYR A 183 -2.06 6.99 3.28
C TYR A 183 -3.58 6.96 3.54
N TYR A 184 -4.39 6.42 2.63
CA TYR A 184 -5.85 6.41 2.81
C TYR A 184 -6.34 5.45 3.91
N ILE A 185 -5.64 4.32 4.11
CA ILE A 185 -5.92 3.39 5.23
C ILE A 185 -5.59 4.10 6.54
N ASN A 186 -4.46 4.80 6.60
CA ASN A 186 -4.05 5.51 7.80
C ASN A 186 -5.06 6.57 8.22
N PHE A 187 -5.62 7.34 7.27
CA PHE A 187 -6.63 8.33 7.64
C PHE A 187 -7.96 7.75 8.07
N TRP A 188 -8.46 6.71 7.41
CA TRP A 188 -9.67 6.04 7.88
C TRP A 188 -9.47 5.45 9.28
N THR A 189 -8.30 4.84 9.52
CA THR A 189 -7.93 4.31 10.83
C THR A 189 -7.89 5.42 11.88
N ALA A 190 -7.15 6.51 11.61
CA ALA A 190 -7.02 7.66 12.51
C ALA A 190 -8.36 8.34 12.78
N TYR A 191 -9.18 8.54 11.75
CA TYR A 191 -10.53 9.09 11.86
C TYR A 191 -11.39 8.23 12.79
N PHE A 192 -11.48 6.92 12.56
CA PHE A 192 -12.31 6.06 13.39
C PHE A 192 -11.77 5.88 14.80
N LEU A 193 -10.44 5.85 15.01
CA LEU A 193 -9.85 5.86 16.35
C LEU A 193 -10.32 7.09 17.14
N LEU A 194 -10.22 8.28 16.54
CA LEU A 194 -10.57 9.55 17.19
C LEU A 194 -12.08 9.79 17.32
N GLU A 195 -12.90 9.12 16.50
CA GLU A 195 -14.36 9.24 16.51
C GLU A 195 -15.08 8.17 17.32
N LYS A 196 -14.60 6.93 17.30
CA LYS A 196 -15.39 5.77 17.72
C LYS A 196 -14.80 5.06 18.92
N PHE A 197 -13.48 5.10 19.14
CA PHE A 197 -12.82 4.27 20.16
C PHE A 197 -12.80 4.88 21.58
N GLU A 198 -13.42 6.04 21.81
CA GLU A 198 -13.58 6.63 23.16
C GLU A 198 -12.25 6.74 23.93
N LEU A 199 -11.17 7.11 23.23
CA LEU A 199 -9.84 7.21 23.80
C LEU A 199 -9.77 8.29 24.88
N THR A 200 -8.93 8.09 25.90
CA THR A 200 -8.68 9.08 26.95
C THR A 200 -7.52 10.01 26.61
N GLY A 201 -6.69 9.63 25.63
CA GLY A 201 -5.47 10.35 25.23
C GLY A 201 -4.19 9.82 25.90
N THR A 202 -4.32 8.84 26.80
CA THR A 202 -3.18 8.22 27.49
C THR A 202 -2.75 6.90 26.85
N GLU A 203 -3.59 6.30 26.02
CA GLU A 203 -3.34 5.04 25.31
C GLU A 203 -2.15 5.21 24.36
N LYS A 204 -1.14 4.35 24.50
CA LYS A 204 0.10 4.39 23.71
C LYS A 204 0.01 3.52 22.45
N LEU A 205 0.75 3.91 21.42
CA LEU A 205 0.96 3.12 20.20
C LEU A 205 1.99 2.01 20.40
N ILE A 206 1.69 1.08 21.31
CA ILE A 206 2.62 0.00 21.68
C ILE A 206 2.95 -0.84 20.44
N GLY A 207 4.24 -0.96 20.13
CA GLY A 207 4.79 -1.70 19.00
C GLY A 207 4.93 -0.91 17.70
N LEU A 208 4.40 0.32 17.63
CA LEU A 208 4.61 1.24 16.50
C LEU A 208 5.42 2.46 16.93
N ASN A 209 4.98 3.12 18.00
CA ASN A 209 5.69 4.22 18.64
C ASN A 209 5.32 4.27 20.13
N ASP A 210 6.05 3.53 20.95
CA ASP A 210 5.77 3.37 22.39
C ASP A 210 5.77 4.70 23.16
N ASN A 211 6.40 5.74 22.62
CA ASN A 211 6.51 7.05 23.25
C ASN A 211 5.32 7.95 22.96
N GLU A 212 4.57 7.71 21.89
CA GLU A 212 3.48 8.58 21.44
C GLU A 212 2.10 8.01 21.82
N SER A 213 1.16 8.89 22.16
CA SER A 213 -0.23 8.44 22.35
C SER A 213 -0.92 8.23 21.01
N ILE A 214 -1.89 7.32 20.97
CA ILE A 214 -2.71 7.07 19.77
C ILE A 214 -3.37 8.36 19.30
N VAL A 215 -3.91 9.14 20.24
CA VAL A 215 -4.60 10.39 19.94
C VAL A 215 -3.65 11.41 19.31
N GLU A 216 -2.46 11.61 19.90
CA GLU A 216 -1.45 12.54 19.40
C GLU A 216 -0.98 12.19 17.99
N HIS A 217 -0.65 10.92 17.78
CA HIS A 217 -0.21 10.42 16.49
C HIS A 217 -1.28 10.59 15.41
N CYS A 218 -2.52 10.14 15.68
CA CYS A 218 -3.62 10.23 14.73
C CYS A 218 -3.95 11.68 14.37
N TYR A 219 -3.92 12.58 15.37
CA TYR A 219 -4.15 14.01 15.14
C TYR A 219 -3.06 14.61 14.26
N LYS A 220 -1.77 14.44 14.60
CA LYS A 220 -0.64 14.96 13.82
C LYS A 220 -0.60 14.39 12.40
N LEU A 221 -0.88 13.10 12.25
CA LEU A 221 -0.99 12.45 10.95
C LEU A 221 -1.99 13.20 10.06
N ILE A 222 -3.19 13.50 10.57
CA ILE A 222 -4.22 14.21 9.81
C ILE A 222 -3.81 15.68 9.59
N GLU A 223 -3.40 16.39 10.65
CA GLU A 223 -3.02 17.80 10.63
C GLU A 223 -1.90 18.11 9.63
N ASN A 224 -0.87 17.27 9.56
CA ASN A 224 0.29 17.48 8.69
C ASN A 224 -0.03 17.29 7.20
N HIS A 225 -1.13 16.60 6.87
CA HIS A 225 -1.34 16.09 5.52
C HIS A 225 -2.66 16.56 4.87
N PHE A 226 -3.68 16.95 5.65
CA PHE A 226 -5.01 17.23 5.09
C PHE A 226 -5.05 18.37 4.06
N GLN A 227 -4.10 19.32 4.13
CA GLN A 227 -3.98 20.41 3.14
C GLN A 227 -3.63 19.91 1.73
N HIS A 228 -3.09 18.69 1.61
CA HIS A 228 -2.76 18.06 0.32
C HIS A 228 -3.94 17.27 -0.27
N PHE A 229 -5.12 17.27 0.37
CA PHE A 229 -6.30 16.66 -0.22
C PHE A 229 -6.69 17.38 -1.51
N LYS A 230 -7.22 16.61 -2.48
CA LYS A 230 -7.59 17.18 -3.79
C LYS A 230 -8.93 17.93 -3.76
N ASP A 231 -9.80 17.58 -2.81
CA ASP A 231 -11.16 18.12 -2.69
C ASP A 231 -11.20 19.24 -1.65
N THR A 232 -11.55 20.45 -2.08
CA THR A 232 -11.61 21.64 -1.22
C THR A 232 -12.64 21.51 -0.09
N GLU A 233 -13.79 20.86 -0.35
CA GLU A 233 -14.79 20.67 0.72
C GLU A 233 -14.29 19.65 1.74
N GLN A 234 -13.56 18.62 1.30
CA GLN A 234 -12.88 17.69 2.19
C GLN A 234 -11.86 18.40 3.09
N ILE A 235 -11.02 19.29 2.54
CA ILE A 235 -10.06 20.09 3.32
C ILE A 235 -10.79 20.90 4.40
N LYS A 236 -11.85 21.61 4.00
CA LYS A 236 -12.64 22.46 4.88
C LYS A 236 -13.29 21.64 6.00
N ASN A 237 -13.93 20.52 5.67
CA ASN A 237 -14.54 19.62 6.64
C ASN A 237 -13.52 19.05 7.62
N CYS A 238 -12.35 18.62 7.11
CA CYS A 238 -11.26 18.11 7.94
C CYS A 238 -10.72 19.20 8.90
N SER A 239 -10.57 20.44 8.42
CA SER A 239 -10.14 21.58 9.24
C SER A 239 -11.10 21.84 10.41
N PHE A 240 -12.40 21.92 10.14
CA PHE A 240 -13.40 22.10 11.21
C PHE A 240 -13.42 20.93 12.18
N TRP A 241 -13.28 19.72 11.66
CA TRP A 241 -13.22 18.50 12.46
C TRP A 241 -11.99 18.46 13.38
N LEU A 242 -10.80 18.83 12.87
CA LEU A 242 -9.56 18.91 13.66
C LEU A 242 -9.69 19.92 14.80
N GLU A 243 -10.22 21.12 14.52
CA GLU A 243 -10.44 22.15 15.55
C GLU A 243 -11.40 21.68 16.66
N ALA A 244 -12.42 20.90 16.30
CA ALA A 244 -13.31 20.28 17.28
C ALA A 244 -12.57 19.23 18.12
N LYS A 245 -11.77 18.36 17.50
CA LYS A 245 -11.01 17.30 18.20
C LYS A 245 -9.92 17.83 19.10
N LYS A 246 -9.24 18.90 18.67
CA LYS A 246 -8.26 19.62 19.48
C LYS A 246 -8.85 20.05 20.82
N ARG A 247 -10.09 20.56 20.81
CA ARG A 247 -10.83 20.92 22.03
C ARG A 247 -11.23 19.70 22.85
N THR A 248 -11.75 18.65 22.21
CA THR A 248 -12.18 17.42 22.90
C THR A 248 -11.05 16.76 23.68
N TYR A 249 -9.87 16.65 23.08
CA TYR A 249 -8.72 16.01 23.71
C TYR A 249 -7.82 16.99 24.48
N ASN A 250 -8.27 18.24 24.69
CA ASN A 250 -7.50 19.33 25.31
C ASN A 250 -6.06 19.42 24.78
N MET A 251 -5.89 19.21 23.48
CA MET A 251 -4.60 19.22 22.82
C MET A 251 -4.17 20.69 22.63
N TYR A 252 -3.62 21.29 23.70
CA TYR A 252 -3.15 22.66 23.68
C TYR A 252 -1.62 22.75 23.64
N LEU A 253 -1.15 23.33 22.52
CA LEU A 253 0.00 24.24 22.37
C LEU A 253 1.27 23.84 23.13
N GLN A 254 2.06 22.96 22.53
CA GLN A 254 3.51 23.10 22.51
C GLN A 254 3.95 23.50 21.11
#